data_AF-A0A847A784-F1
#
_entry.id   AF-A0A847A784-F1
#
_cell.length_a   1.000
_cell.length_b   1.000
_cell.length_c   1.000
_cell.angle_alpha   90.00
_cell.angle_beta   90.00
_cell.angle_gamma   90.00
#
_symmetry.space_group_name_H-M   'P 1'
#
loop_
_entity.id
_entity.type
_entity.pdbx_description
1 polymer ?
#
loop_
_entity_poly.entity_id
_entity_poly.type
_entity_poly.pdbx_seq_one_letter_code
_entity_poly.pdbx_strand_id
1 'polypeptide(L)'
;MTGNETQYSNDELISQRVNHLLFINRLTRRGAADQLGISHSAFNTKINGGSSWKADELVALTDKFDVSFDFLIGRQPIEFARPLDSAASGGDGSVTDGDTHSTDDHHTTGEIGATTDGKLRR
;
A
#
# COMPACT_ATOMS: atom_id res chain seq x y z
N MET A 1 -35.24 -26.79 7.28
CA MET A 1 -34.89 -25.45 6.79
C MET A 1 -33.61 -25.59 5.98
N THR A 2 -33.72 -25.99 4.72
CA THR A 2 -32.57 -26.06 3.80
C THR A 2 -32.24 -24.63 3.41
N GLY A 3 -31.16 -24.09 3.99
CA GLY A 3 -30.61 -22.82 3.55
C GLY A 3 -30.29 -22.94 2.07
N ASN A 4 -30.79 -22.02 1.24
CA ASN A 4 -30.28 -21.85 -0.10
C ASN A 4 -28.78 -21.58 0.05
N GLU A 5 -27.95 -22.59 -0.18
CA GLU A 5 -26.54 -22.38 -0.52
C GLU A 5 -26.57 -21.67 -1.88
N THR A 6 -26.74 -20.36 -1.85
CA THR A 6 -26.65 -19.54 -3.05
C THR A 6 -25.25 -19.75 -3.59
N GLN A 7 -25.14 -20.60 -4.61
CA GLN A 7 -23.89 -20.95 -5.25
C GLN A 7 -23.46 -19.70 -6.02
N TYR A 8 -22.69 -18.84 -5.37
CA TYR A 8 -22.12 -17.67 -5.99
C TYR A 8 -21.20 -18.11 -7.12
N SER A 9 -21.26 -17.43 -8.27
CA SER A 9 -20.21 -17.57 -9.27
C SER A 9 -18.87 -17.19 -8.64
N ASN A 10 -17.77 -17.82 -9.08
CA ASN A 10 -16.43 -17.48 -8.59
C ASN A 10 -16.15 -15.98 -8.71
N ASP A 11 -16.61 -15.35 -9.79
CA ASP A 11 -16.47 -13.90 -9.99
C ASP A 11 -17.23 -13.08 -8.94
N GLU A 12 -18.42 -13.53 -8.56
CA GLU A 12 -19.24 -12.85 -7.55
C GLU A 12 -18.64 -13.00 -6.16
N LEU A 13 -18.11 -14.19 -5.84
CA LEU A 13 -17.38 -14.42 -4.60
C LEU A 13 -16.15 -13.50 -4.52
N ILE A 14 -15.34 -13.45 -5.57
CA ILE A 14 -14.17 -12.57 -5.63
C ILE A 14 -14.60 -11.12 -5.42
N SER A 15 -15.65 -10.67 -6.11
CA SER A 15 -16.16 -9.30 -5.95
C SER A 15 -16.61 -8.98 -4.52
N GLN A 16 -17.26 -9.92 -3.83
CA GLN A 16 -17.62 -9.77 -2.42
C GLN A 16 -16.37 -9.65 -1.53
N ARG A 17 -15.34 -10.48 -1.78
CA ARG A 17 -14.07 -10.45 -1.03
C ARG A 17 -13.31 -9.14 -1.25
N VAL A 18 -13.23 -8.67 -2.49
CA VAL A 18 -12.63 -7.38 -2.81
C VAL A 18 -13.38 -6.25 -2.11
N ASN A 19 -14.72 -6.27 -2.12
CA ASN A 19 -15.51 -5.24 -1.43
C ASN A 19 -15.29 -5.27 0.09
N HIS A 20 -15.12 -6.46 0.68
CA HIS A 20 -14.73 -6.60 2.08
C HIS A 20 -13.33 -6.01 2.36
N LEU A 21 -12.35 -6.29 1.51
CA LEU A 21 -11.00 -5.72 1.62
C LEU A 21 -11.03 -4.18 1.54
N LEU A 22 -11.83 -3.60 0.65
CA LEU A 22 -12.01 -2.15 0.57
C LEU A 22 -12.61 -1.58 1.87
N PHE A 23 -13.61 -2.26 2.42
CA PHE A 23 -14.28 -1.83 3.65
C PHE A 23 -13.33 -1.81 4.85
N ILE A 24 -12.62 -2.90 5.10
CA ILE A 24 -11.70 -3.00 6.26
C ILE A 24 -10.50 -2.06 6.12
N ASN A 25 -10.07 -1.74 4.89
CA ASN A 25 -8.96 -0.82 4.62
C ASN A 25 -9.39 0.64 4.42
N ARG A 26 -10.70 0.94 4.55
CA ARG A 26 -11.28 2.28 4.30
C ARG A 26 -10.91 2.85 2.92
N LEU A 27 -10.73 1.98 1.93
CA LEU A 27 -10.40 2.37 0.57
C LEU A 27 -11.67 2.58 -0.26
N THR A 28 -11.68 3.65 -1.04
CA THR A 28 -12.75 3.89 -2.01
C THR A 28 -12.56 3.04 -3.25
N ARG A 29 -13.65 2.67 -3.93
CA ARG A 29 -13.61 1.94 -5.21
C ARG A 29 -12.79 2.67 -6.27
N ARG A 30 -12.87 4.01 -6.27
CA ARG A 30 -12.07 4.86 -7.16
C ARG A 30 -10.58 4.74 -6.86
N GLY A 31 -10.19 4.90 -5.59
CA GLY A 31 -8.79 4.74 -5.19
C GLY A 31 -8.24 3.35 -5.47
N ALA A 32 -9.06 2.30 -5.33
CA ALA A 32 -8.67 0.95 -5.69
C ALA A 32 -8.50 0.76 -7.20
N ALA A 33 -9.41 1.31 -8.01
CA ALA A 33 -9.30 1.27 -9.47
C ALA A 33 -8.02 1.99 -9.96
N ASP A 34 -7.73 3.17 -9.40
CA ASP A 34 -6.54 3.95 -9.73
C ASP A 34 -5.25 3.17 -9.39
N GLN A 35 -5.24 2.44 -8.27
CA GLN A 35 -4.09 1.60 -7.87
C GLN A 35 -3.93 0.33 -8.70
N LEU A 36 -5.03 -0.24 -9.18
CA LEU A 36 -5.02 -1.41 -10.08
C LEU A 36 -4.73 -1.03 -11.53
N GLY A 37 -4.64 0.27 -11.86
CA GLY A 37 -4.44 0.75 -13.22
C GLY A 37 -5.62 0.46 -14.16
N ILE A 38 -6.82 0.25 -13.62
CA ILE A 38 -8.03 0.02 -14.42
C ILE A 38 -9.00 1.19 -14.29
N SER A 39 -9.87 1.38 -15.30
CA SER A 39 -10.87 2.44 -15.23
C SER A 39 -11.87 2.18 -14.09
N HIS A 40 -12.30 3.26 -13.42
CA HIS A 40 -13.31 3.16 -12.36
C HIS A 40 -14.61 2.50 -12.84
N SER A 41 -15.00 2.71 -14.10
CA SER A 41 -16.15 2.04 -14.72
C SER A 41 -15.93 0.53 -14.79
N ALA A 42 -14.79 0.07 -15.31
CA ALA A 42 -14.46 -1.34 -15.39
C ALA A 42 -14.42 -2.01 -13.99
N PHE A 43 -13.82 -1.32 -13.01
CA PHE A 43 -13.81 -1.78 -11.62
C PHE A 43 -15.24 -1.95 -11.08
N ASN A 44 -16.11 -0.95 -11.27
CA ASN A 44 -17.48 -1.00 -10.76
C ASN A 44 -18.31 -2.08 -11.48
N THR A 45 -18.11 -2.29 -12.79
CA THR A 45 -18.75 -3.39 -13.52
C THR A 45 -18.37 -4.74 -12.96
N LYS A 46 -17.08 -4.99 -12.66
CA LYS A 46 -16.61 -6.24 -12.05
C LYS A 46 -17.19 -6.47 -10.67
N ILE A 47 -17.17 -5.45 -9.81
CA ILE A 47 -17.73 -5.52 -8.45
C ILE A 47 -19.21 -5.87 -8.46
N ASN A 48 -19.97 -5.38 -9.43
CA ASN A 48 -21.39 -5.68 -9.56
C ASN A 48 -21.68 -6.98 -10.35
N GLY A 49 -20.65 -7.79 -10.66
CA GLY A 49 -20.80 -9.07 -11.36
C GLY A 49 -21.01 -8.96 -12.88
N GLY A 50 -20.81 -7.79 -13.48
CA GLY A 50 -20.97 -7.57 -14.91
C GLY A 50 -19.77 -8.02 -15.76
N SER A 51 -18.64 -8.38 -15.15
CA SER A 51 -17.44 -8.85 -15.87
C SER A 51 -16.52 -9.65 -14.94
N SER A 52 -15.80 -10.62 -15.50
CA SER A 52 -14.86 -11.48 -14.77
C SER A 52 -13.55 -10.78 -14.43
N TRP A 53 -12.87 -11.28 -13.40
CA TRP A 53 -11.55 -10.80 -12.98
C TRP A 53 -10.43 -11.46 -13.80
N LYS A 54 -9.43 -10.66 -14.18
CA LYS A 54 -8.23 -11.18 -14.85
C LYS A 54 -7.22 -11.65 -13.82
N ALA A 55 -6.38 -12.61 -14.19
CA ALA A 55 -5.32 -13.11 -13.32
C ALA A 55 -4.38 -11.99 -12.84
N ASP A 56 -3.94 -11.09 -13.72
CA ASP A 56 -3.09 -9.95 -13.36
C ASP A 56 -3.74 -9.01 -12.34
N GLU A 57 -5.06 -8.80 -12.44
CA GLU A 57 -5.82 -7.96 -11.50
C GLU A 57 -5.89 -8.63 -10.12
N LEU A 58 -6.07 -9.96 -10.08
CA LEU A 58 -6.09 -10.73 -8.84
C LEU A 58 -4.71 -10.73 -8.15
N VAL A 59 -3.63 -10.85 -8.92
CA VAL A 59 -2.26 -10.75 -8.39
C VAL A 59 -1.99 -9.34 -7.84
N ALA A 60 -2.40 -8.29 -8.56
CA ALA A 60 -2.27 -6.93 -8.06
C ALA A 60 -3.06 -6.71 -6.75
N LEU A 61 -4.23 -7.35 -6.61
CA LEU A 61 -5.00 -7.34 -5.36
C LEU A 61 -4.28 -8.09 -4.22
N THR A 62 -3.72 -9.26 -4.47
CA THR A 62 -2.97 -10.02 -3.44
C THR A 62 -1.79 -9.23 -2.92
N ASP A 63 -1.01 -8.64 -3.83
CA ASP A 63 0.19 -7.85 -3.48
C ASP A 63 -0.19 -6.57 -2.74
N LYS A 64 -1.32 -5.95 -3.11
CA LYS A 64 -1.77 -4.70 -2.51
C LYS A 64 -2.31 -4.87 -1.09
N PHE A 65 -3.11 -5.91 -0.89
CA PHE A 65 -3.82 -6.16 0.36
C PHE A 65 -3.09 -7.11 1.29
N ASP A 66 -1.90 -7.59 0.90
CA ASP A 66 -1.12 -8.60 1.62
C ASP A 66 -1.98 -9.83 1.96
N VAL A 67 -2.74 -10.29 0.95
CA VAL A 67 -3.64 -11.46 1.07
C VAL A 67 -3.24 -12.55 0.08
N SER A 68 -3.56 -13.80 0.41
CA SER A 68 -3.33 -14.92 -0.50
C SER A 68 -4.34 -14.94 -1.66
N PHE A 69 -3.94 -15.56 -2.76
CA PHE A 69 -4.88 -15.83 -3.86
C PHE A 69 -6.03 -16.76 -3.42
N ASP A 70 -5.74 -17.74 -2.57
CA ASP A 70 -6.73 -18.67 -1.99
C ASP A 70 -7.82 -17.94 -1.18
N PHE A 71 -7.49 -16.81 -0.55
CA PHE A 71 -8.48 -15.96 0.10
C PHE A 71 -9.45 -15.32 -0.90
N LEU A 72 -8.94 -14.77 -2.01
CA LEU A 72 -9.77 -14.10 -3.02
C LEU A 72 -10.79 -15.05 -3.64
N ILE A 73 -10.39 -16.29 -3.91
CA ILE A 73 -11.26 -17.32 -4.49
C ILE A 73 -12.10 -18.08 -3.45
N GLY A 74 -12.03 -17.69 -2.17
CA GLY A 74 -12.90 -18.24 -1.12
C GLY A 74 -12.49 -19.58 -0.55
N ARG A 75 -11.28 -20.07 -0.83
CA ARG A 75 -10.72 -21.26 -0.15
C ARG A 75 -10.33 -20.99 1.30
N GLN A 76 -10.23 -19.72 1.69
CA GLN A 76 -10.02 -19.31 3.07
C GLN A 76 -11.21 -18.55 3.66
N PRO A 77 -11.42 -18.66 4.99
CA PRO A 77 -12.41 -17.87 5.72
C PRO A 77 -12.23 -16.36 5.54
N ILE A 78 -13.31 -15.59 5.68
CA ILE A 78 -13.27 -14.12 5.49
C ILE A 78 -12.52 -13.39 6.61
N GLU A 79 -12.51 -13.96 7.80
CA GLU A 79 -11.81 -13.49 9.00
C GLU A 79 -10.28 -13.46 8.90
N PHE A 80 -9.69 -14.06 7.86
CA PHE A 80 -8.24 -14.01 7.63
C PHE A 80 -7.75 -12.63 7.19
N ALA A 81 -8.62 -11.82 6.57
CA ALA A 81 -8.25 -10.49 6.12
C ALA A 81 -8.06 -9.54 7.30
N ARG A 82 -6.94 -8.82 7.31
CA ARG A 82 -6.61 -7.80 8.32
C ARG A 82 -6.48 -6.43 7.67
N PRO A 83 -6.85 -5.35 8.39
CA PRO A 83 -6.58 -3.99 7.93
C PRO A 83 -5.07 -3.73 7.77
N LEU A 84 -4.65 -3.16 6.63
CA LEU A 84 -3.25 -2.85 6.32
C LEU A 84 -2.62 -1.84 7.30
N ASP A 85 -3.42 -0.97 7.91
CA ASP A 85 -2.96 0.04 8.89
C ASP A 85 -2.57 -0.56 10.24
N SER A 86 -3.08 -1.74 10.58
CA SER A 86 -2.79 -2.40 11.85
C SER A 86 -1.35 -2.94 11.97
N ALA A 87 -0.70 -3.24 10.85
CA ALA A 87 0.69 -3.73 10.82
C ALA A 87 1.75 -2.63 11.08
N ALA A 88 1.40 -1.35 10.94
CA ALA A 88 2.33 -0.24 11.08
C ALA A 88 2.48 0.30 12.53
N SER A 89 1.83 -0.31 13.52
CA SER A 89 1.84 0.16 14.92
C SER A 89 2.88 -0.50 15.84
N GLY A 90 3.77 -1.35 15.31
CA GLY A 90 4.69 -2.19 16.11
C GLY A 90 6.19 -1.93 15.94
N GLY A 91 6.60 -0.72 15.56
CA GLY A 91 8.02 -0.40 15.30
C GLY A 91 8.45 0.97 15.83
N ASP A 92 8.16 1.26 17.10
CA ASP A 92 8.82 2.38 17.78
C ASP A 92 10.21 1.91 18.22
N GLY A 93 11.19 2.30 17.42
CA GLY A 93 12.58 1.97 17.63
C GLY A 93 13.08 2.56 18.93
N SER A 94 13.63 1.68 19.77
CA SER A 94 14.54 2.01 20.85
C SER A 94 15.67 2.90 20.32
N VAL A 95 15.49 4.21 20.40
CA VAL A 95 16.56 5.19 20.30
C VAL A 95 17.45 5.02 21.52
N THR A 96 18.61 4.44 21.30
CA THR A 96 19.71 4.45 22.25
C THR A 96 20.31 5.86 22.24
N ASP A 97 19.93 6.72 23.18
CA ASP A 97 20.65 7.95 23.47
C ASP A 97 21.99 7.58 24.13
N GLY A 98 22.98 7.34 23.28
CA GLY A 98 24.35 7.07 23.66
C GLY A 98 25.28 8.03 22.93
N ASP A 99 25.07 9.34 23.08
CA ASP A 99 26.04 10.34 22.61
C ASP A 99 26.73 10.98 23.82
N THR A 100 27.90 10.43 24.12
CA THR A 100 28.84 10.92 25.11
C THR A 100 29.38 12.29 24.70
N HIS A 101 29.10 13.30 25.53
CA HIS A 101 29.70 14.63 25.44
C HIS A 101 31.23 14.53 25.57
N SER A 102 31.94 14.64 24.44
CA SER A 102 33.39 14.79 24.40
C SER A 102 33.73 16.28 24.28
N THR A 103 34.34 16.79 25.35
CA THR A 103 34.95 18.13 25.45
C THR A 103 36.25 18.18 24.62
N ASP A 104 36.74 19.41 24.41
CA ASP A 104 38.02 19.84 23.79
C ASP A 104 37.99 19.99 22.25
N ASP A 105 38.54 21.02 21.61
CA ASP A 105 39.07 22.32 22.03
C ASP A 105 39.48 23.10 20.74
N HIS A 106 39.87 24.36 20.92
CA HIS A 106 40.71 25.20 20.04
C HIS A 106 40.11 25.97 18.84
N HIS A 107 39.82 27.23 19.18
CA HIS A 107 40.04 28.50 18.46
C HIS A 107 41.11 28.47 17.33
N THR A 108 40.78 29.03 16.16
CA THR A 108 41.72 29.84 15.36
C THR A 108 41.00 30.78 14.38
N THR A 109 41.35 32.05 14.52
CA THR A 109 41.03 33.23 13.72
C THR A 109 41.86 33.27 12.43
N GLY A 110 41.30 33.81 11.36
CA GLY A 110 42.02 34.18 10.12
C GLY A 110 41.01 34.44 9.00
N GLU A 111 40.38 35.61 8.97
CA GLU A 111 40.85 36.84 8.33
C GLU A 111 40.91 36.75 6.78
N ILE A 112 40.05 37.61 6.22
CA ILE A 112 39.79 38.05 4.84
C ILE A 112 40.97 38.17 3.85
N GLY A 113 40.70 37.81 2.59
CA GLY A 113 41.35 38.33 1.37
C GLY A 113 40.39 38.19 0.19
N ALA A 114 39.76 39.27 -0.31
CA ALA A 114 40.27 40.18 -1.36
C ALA A 114 40.67 39.41 -2.62
N THR A 115 39.90 39.43 -3.72
CA THR A 115 39.82 40.49 -4.75
C THR A 115 40.30 39.89 -6.07
N THR A 116 39.43 40.03 -7.09
CA THR A 116 39.64 40.10 -8.55
C THR A 116 40.91 39.49 -9.14
N ASP A 117 40.76 38.65 -10.17
CA ASP A 117 41.23 38.96 -11.53
C ASP A 117 40.83 37.84 -12.49
N GLY A 118 40.54 38.21 -13.74
CA GLY A 118 41.15 37.46 -14.82
C GLY A 118 40.26 36.55 -15.68
N LYS A 119 39.80 37.15 -16.79
CA LYS A 119 40.30 36.78 -18.12
C LYS A 119 39.69 35.54 -18.83
N LEU A 120 38.78 35.89 -19.75
CA LEU A 120 38.78 35.56 -21.18
C LEU A 120 38.45 34.13 -21.69
N ARG A 121 37.81 34.18 -22.88
CA ARG A 121 37.68 33.18 -23.97
C ARG A 121 36.46 32.26 -23.81
N ARG A 122 35.55 32.16 -24.77
CA ARG A 122 35.56 32.45 -26.21
C ARG A 122 34.13 32.73 -26.69
#